data_AF-A0A952C914-F1
#
_entry.id   AF-A0A952C914-F1
#
_cell.length_a   1.000
_cell.length_b   1.000
_cell.length_c   1.000
_cell.angle_alpha   90.00
_cell.angle_beta   90.00
_cell.angle_gamma   90.00
#
_symmetry.space_group_name_H-M   'P 1'
#
loop_
_entity.id
_entity.type
_entity.pdbx_description
1 polymer ?
#
loop_
_entity_poly.entity_id
_entity_poly.type
_entity_poly.pdbx_seq_one_letter_code
_entity_poly.pdbx_strand_id
1 'polypeptide(L)'
;MDVEDRNLAGVDPGKIMINATHTHTAPVVKMDHYAIPYQIPEGVTSPEKALEFIVGKIGTAIMQAWQNQQKATVTWGIDYAKVAYNRRATYEDGTAKMYGNTAVKEFRKMEGPEDESINTLFFWNAKGELIAACINIACPSQIVESRSTVNADYWPFHRQNMQKRFGKQVVVLGWIGAAGDQNPRPMYNKVAEFRMTQLRSGIAPKDLKTEGINFQTEIYLQEIANRITDAVVRSYEAVKVDKHADVVVKHTVEKLALPMRIITAKEYWEIKHTVDNYSKTEEDKKKNYGPIGWNSGALERYANQQKIEHPMYDVEVHVLRI
;
A
#
# COMPACT_ATOMS: atom_id res chain seq x y z
N MET A 1 -22.02 -3.05 -21.18
CA MET A 1 -21.50 -4.42 -21.28
C MET A 1 -21.95 -5.12 -20.04
N ASP A 2 -22.98 -5.96 -20.17
CA ASP A 2 -23.55 -6.72 -19.07
C ASP A 2 -22.52 -7.68 -18.47
N VAL A 3 -22.65 -7.90 -17.17
CA VAL A 3 -21.73 -8.68 -16.33
C VAL A 3 -21.68 -10.16 -16.75
N GLU A 4 -22.68 -10.62 -17.49
CA GLU A 4 -22.86 -12.03 -17.88
C GLU A 4 -21.93 -12.52 -19.00
N ASP A 5 -21.25 -11.63 -19.74
CA ASP A 5 -20.43 -12.02 -20.90
C ASP A 5 -18.90 -12.05 -20.62
N ARG A 6 -18.50 -12.10 -19.35
CA ARG A 6 -17.10 -12.35 -18.95
C ARG A 6 -16.81 -13.84 -18.92
N ASN A 7 -16.87 -14.48 -20.09
CA ASN A 7 -16.47 -15.87 -20.22
C ASN A 7 -14.95 -15.99 -19.97
N LEU A 8 -14.56 -16.36 -18.74
CA LEU A 8 -13.19 -16.63 -18.29
C LEU A 8 -12.64 -17.95 -18.89
N ALA A 9 -12.97 -18.29 -20.13
CA ALA A 9 -12.57 -19.55 -20.74
C ALA A 9 -11.03 -19.67 -20.70
N GLY A 10 -10.52 -20.49 -19.77
CA GLY A 10 -9.10 -20.75 -19.55
C GLY A 10 -8.44 -20.03 -18.37
N VAL A 11 -9.07 -19.04 -17.73
CA VAL A 11 -8.51 -18.39 -16.52
C VAL A 11 -9.05 -19.08 -15.28
N ASP A 12 -8.18 -19.69 -14.48
CA ASP A 12 -8.53 -20.21 -13.16
C ASP A 12 -8.61 -19.05 -12.14
N PRO A 13 -9.79 -18.70 -11.59
CA PRO A 13 -9.93 -17.63 -10.61
C PRO A 13 -9.11 -17.85 -9.34
N GLY A 14 -8.87 -19.11 -8.95
CA GLY A 14 -8.03 -19.44 -7.81
C GLY A 14 -6.56 -19.11 -8.03
N LYS A 15 -6.15 -18.87 -9.29
CA LYS A 15 -4.77 -18.48 -9.64
C LYS A 15 -4.58 -16.97 -9.77
N ILE A 16 -5.64 -16.18 -9.53
CA ILE A 16 -5.56 -14.72 -9.59
C ILE A 16 -5.10 -14.18 -8.24
N MET A 17 -4.00 -13.42 -8.24
CA MET A 17 -3.56 -12.64 -7.09
C MET A 17 -3.90 -11.17 -7.32
N ILE A 18 -4.55 -10.53 -6.34
CA ILE A 18 -4.87 -9.10 -6.37
C ILE A 18 -4.06 -8.41 -5.28
N ASN A 19 -3.26 -7.42 -5.68
CA ASN A 19 -2.51 -6.57 -4.76
C ASN A 19 -3.00 -5.12 -4.83
N ALA A 20 -2.74 -4.36 -3.77
CA ALA A 20 -2.95 -2.92 -3.74
C ALA A 20 -1.62 -2.20 -3.52
N THR A 21 -1.51 -0.98 -4.05
CA THR A 21 -0.40 -0.07 -3.76
C THR A 21 -0.52 0.61 -2.40
N HIS A 22 -1.66 0.41 -1.72
CA HIS A 22 -1.97 1.02 -0.44
C HIS A 22 -2.02 2.56 -0.50
N THR A 23 -2.72 3.10 -1.51
CA THR A 23 -3.09 4.53 -1.49
C THR A 23 -4.18 4.79 -0.46
N HIS A 24 -4.09 5.93 0.22
CA HIS A 24 -5.06 6.38 1.22
C HIS A 24 -6.10 7.35 0.67
N THR A 25 -5.97 7.72 -0.60
CA THR A 25 -6.85 8.68 -1.28
C THR A 25 -7.58 7.99 -2.43
N ALA A 26 -8.48 7.08 -2.09
CA ALA A 26 -9.30 6.32 -3.02
C ALA A 26 -10.76 6.28 -2.54
N PRO A 27 -11.72 6.00 -3.44
CA PRO A 27 -13.10 5.79 -3.04
C PRO A 27 -13.21 4.67 -1.99
N VAL A 28 -14.09 4.87 -1.01
CA VAL A 28 -14.48 3.83 -0.06
C VAL A 28 -15.23 2.74 -0.83
N VAL A 29 -14.91 1.47 -0.57
CA VAL A 29 -15.54 0.30 -1.24
C VAL A 29 -16.25 -0.65 -0.27
N LYS A 30 -16.34 -0.28 1.01
CA LYS A 30 -17.04 -1.04 2.06
C LYS A 30 -17.89 -0.12 2.91
N MET A 31 -19.16 -0.45 3.09
CA MET A 31 -20.10 0.32 3.91
C MET A 31 -20.00 0.01 5.40
N ASP A 32 -19.67 -1.23 5.75
CA ASP A 32 -19.70 -1.77 7.11
C ASP A 32 -18.43 -1.49 7.93
N HIS A 33 -17.41 -0.88 7.31
CA HIS A 33 -16.12 -0.67 7.96
C HIS A 33 -16.12 0.45 9.00
N TYR A 34 -17.14 1.32 8.99
CA TYR A 34 -17.23 2.46 9.89
C TYR A 34 -18.33 2.21 10.95
N ALA A 35 -17.96 2.34 12.22
CA ALA A 35 -18.87 2.20 13.36
C ALA A 35 -20.02 3.23 13.36
N ILE A 36 -19.94 4.26 12.51
CA ILE A 36 -20.98 5.27 12.34
C ILE A 36 -21.35 5.32 10.86
N PRO A 37 -22.61 5.03 10.50
CA PRO A 37 -23.08 5.16 9.13
C PRO A 37 -23.00 6.62 8.72
N TYR A 38 -22.14 6.92 7.73
CA TYR A 38 -22.11 8.23 7.09
C TYR A 38 -23.24 8.30 6.05
N GLN A 39 -24.09 9.31 6.13
CA GLN A 39 -25.08 9.57 5.10
C GLN A 39 -24.37 10.09 3.86
N ILE A 40 -24.39 9.29 2.79
CA ILE A 40 -23.81 9.66 1.50
C ILE A 40 -24.72 10.73 0.88
N PRO A 41 -24.21 11.93 0.58
CA PRO A 41 -25.01 12.98 -0.04
C PRO A 41 -25.58 12.55 -1.39
N GLU A 42 -26.72 13.12 -1.77
CA GLU A 42 -27.30 12.91 -3.09
C GLU A 42 -26.31 13.29 -4.20
N GLY A 43 -26.24 12.47 -5.25
CA GLY A 43 -25.31 12.67 -6.38
C GLY A 43 -23.88 12.15 -6.13
N VAL A 44 -23.53 11.74 -4.91
CA VAL A 44 -22.23 11.10 -4.62
C VAL A 44 -22.28 9.61 -4.94
N THR A 45 -21.21 9.08 -5.55
CA THR A 45 -21.10 7.65 -5.86
C THR A 45 -21.08 6.82 -4.58
N SER A 46 -21.96 5.83 -4.47
CA SER A 46 -21.98 4.93 -3.32
C SER A 46 -20.80 3.95 -3.34
N PRO A 47 -20.34 3.45 -2.17
CA PRO A 47 -19.30 2.43 -2.11
C PRO A 47 -19.56 1.18 -2.95
N GLU A 48 -20.83 0.74 -3.09
CA GLU A 48 -21.19 -0.40 -3.94
C GLU A 48 -20.94 -0.09 -5.41
N LYS A 49 -21.37 1.09 -5.89
CA LYS A 49 -21.12 1.53 -7.26
C LYS A 49 -19.62 1.72 -7.54
N ALA A 50 -18.88 2.22 -6.55
CA ALA A 50 -17.43 2.33 -6.64
C ALA A 50 -16.76 0.94 -6.74
N LEU A 51 -17.19 -0.01 -5.91
CA LEU A 51 -16.72 -1.39 -5.94
C LEU A 51 -17.02 -2.06 -7.28
N GLU A 52 -18.26 -1.94 -7.77
CA GLU A 52 -18.68 -2.48 -9.08
C GLU A 52 -17.81 -1.93 -10.22
N PHE A 53 -17.58 -0.61 -10.23
CA PHE A 53 -16.72 0.03 -11.21
C PHE A 53 -15.28 -0.51 -11.14
N ILE A 54 -14.70 -0.60 -9.94
CA ILE A 54 -13.33 -1.08 -9.73
C ILE A 54 -13.18 -2.55 -10.15
N VAL A 55 -14.09 -3.43 -9.70
CA VAL A 55 -14.13 -4.85 -10.09
C VAL A 55 -14.31 -4.99 -11.60
N GLY A 56 -15.08 -4.09 -12.22
CA GLY A 56 -15.20 -3.99 -13.66
C GLY A 56 -13.87 -3.75 -14.36
N LYS A 57 -13.14 -2.70 -13.93
CA LYS A 57 -11.84 -2.36 -14.51
C LYS A 57 -10.79 -3.44 -14.30
N ILE A 58 -10.75 -4.05 -13.11
CA ILE A 58 -9.82 -5.14 -12.80
C ILE A 58 -10.10 -6.35 -13.71
N GLY A 59 -11.37 -6.77 -13.81
CA GLY A 59 -11.75 -7.90 -14.66
C GLY A 59 -11.41 -7.67 -16.13
N THR A 60 -11.67 -6.46 -16.67
CA THR A 60 -11.27 -6.10 -18.03
C THR A 60 -9.75 -6.16 -18.22
N ALA A 61 -8.96 -5.64 -17.28
CA ALA A 61 -7.50 -5.68 -17.37
C ALA A 61 -6.95 -7.12 -17.37
N ILE A 62 -7.51 -7.99 -16.53
CA ILE A 62 -7.14 -9.42 -16.49
C ILE A 62 -7.45 -10.10 -17.83
N MET A 63 -8.66 -9.90 -18.37
CA MET A 63 -9.05 -10.49 -19.65
C MET A 63 -8.19 -9.99 -20.80
N GLN A 64 -7.89 -8.68 -20.83
CA GLN A 64 -7.00 -8.11 -21.84
C GLN A 64 -5.59 -8.71 -21.74
N ALA A 65 -5.03 -8.89 -20.55
CA ALA A 65 -3.72 -9.51 -20.37
C ALA A 65 -3.73 -11.00 -20.81
N TRP A 66 -4.78 -11.74 -20.46
CA TRP A 66 -4.93 -13.15 -20.81
C TRP A 66 -5.04 -13.38 -22.33
N GLN A 67 -5.83 -12.55 -23.02
CA GLN A 67 -6.04 -12.66 -24.46
C GLN A 67 -4.84 -12.18 -25.29
N ASN A 68 -3.97 -11.34 -24.73
CA ASN A 68 -2.80 -10.78 -25.41
C ASN A 68 -1.47 -11.38 -24.92
N GLN A 69 -1.49 -12.65 -24.47
CA GLN A 69 -0.28 -13.38 -24.12
C GLN A 69 0.67 -13.47 -25.31
N GLN A 70 1.96 -13.29 -25.03
CA GLN A 70 3.02 -13.39 -26.02
C GLN A 70 4.26 -14.01 -25.40
N LYS A 71 5.10 -14.63 -26.24
CA LYS A 71 6.42 -15.09 -25.79
C LYS A 71 7.23 -13.88 -25.32
N ALA A 72 7.82 -14.01 -24.14
CA ALA A 72 8.64 -12.99 -23.52
C ALA A 72 9.82 -13.65 -22.77
N THR A 73 10.82 -12.86 -22.46
CA THR A 73 11.87 -13.24 -21.50
C THR A 73 11.72 -12.41 -20.24
N VAL A 74 12.23 -12.92 -19.12
CA VAL A 74 12.23 -12.22 -17.83
C VAL A 74 13.65 -12.00 -17.35
N THR A 75 13.85 -10.88 -16.67
CA THR A 75 15.03 -10.60 -15.85
C THR A 75 14.58 -10.09 -14.49
N TRP A 76 15.40 -10.20 -13.46
CA TRP A 76 15.10 -9.71 -12.13
C TRP A 76 16.29 -8.99 -11.54
N GLY A 77 16.03 -8.00 -10.70
CA GLY A 77 17.08 -7.26 -10.04
C GLY A 77 16.59 -6.53 -8.79
N ILE A 78 17.56 -6.06 -8.03
CA ILE A 78 17.37 -5.30 -6.80
C ILE A 78 18.27 -4.08 -6.86
N ASP A 79 17.73 -2.94 -6.44
CA ASP A 79 18.50 -1.74 -6.12
C ASP A 79 17.85 -1.11 -4.88
N TYR A 80 18.35 0.04 -4.42
CA TYR A 80 17.94 0.69 -3.19
C TYR A 80 17.55 2.14 -3.45
N ALA A 81 16.49 2.59 -2.77
CA ALA A 81 16.05 3.98 -2.80
C ALA A 81 15.48 4.41 -1.45
N LYS A 82 15.86 5.62 -1.01
CA LYS A 82 15.27 6.22 0.20
C LYS A 82 13.84 6.69 -0.05
N VAL A 83 12.89 5.79 0.15
CA VAL A 83 11.45 6.03 -0.06
C VAL A 83 10.58 5.61 1.13
N ALA A 84 11.18 4.99 2.14
CA ALA A 84 10.52 4.52 3.34
C ALA A 84 11.21 5.08 4.58
N TYR A 85 10.41 5.46 5.57
CA TYR A 85 10.84 5.81 6.91
C TYR A 85 10.03 4.99 7.91
N ASN A 86 10.69 4.42 8.92
CA ASN A 86 9.98 3.77 10.00
C ASN A 86 9.17 4.86 10.71
N ARG A 87 7.89 4.64 10.95
CA ARG A 87 6.98 5.66 11.50
C ARG A 87 6.86 5.62 13.02
N ARG A 88 7.61 4.77 13.71
CA ARG A 88 7.55 4.62 15.17
C ARG A 88 8.81 5.18 15.82
N ALA A 89 8.67 6.31 16.49
CA ALA A 89 9.77 6.95 17.23
C ALA A 89 9.75 6.50 18.70
N THR A 90 10.92 6.22 19.25
CA THR A 90 11.10 5.84 20.66
C THR A 90 11.76 6.96 21.46
N TYR A 91 11.41 7.04 22.75
CA TYR A 91 11.82 8.11 23.65
C TYR A 91 12.57 7.58 24.88
N GLU A 92 13.20 8.48 25.62
CA GLU A 92 13.96 8.19 26.85
C GLU A 92 13.15 7.46 27.93
N ASP A 93 11.85 7.74 28.03
CA ASP A 93 10.93 7.12 28.97
C ASP A 93 10.52 5.69 28.58
N GLY A 94 11.07 5.15 27.49
CA GLY A 94 10.76 3.84 26.96
C GLY A 94 9.47 3.79 26.12
N THR A 95 8.78 4.92 25.93
CA THR A 95 7.56 4.96 25.10
C THR A 95 7.90 4.96 23.61
N ALA A 96 6.96 4.46 22.80
CA ALA A 96 7.01 4.53 21.35
C ALA A 96 5.73 5.20 20.81
N LYS A 97 5.87 6.09 19.82
CA LYS A 97 4.74 6.79 19.21
C LYS A 97 4.80 6.70 17.69
N MET A 98 3.66 6.33 17.09
CA MET A 98 3.46 6.46 15.66
C MET A 98 3.46 7.94 15.27
N TYR A 99 4.22 8.30 14.24
CA TYR A 99 4.49 9.67 13.80
C TYR A 99 5.05 10.57 14.91
N GLY A 100 5.76 9.97 15.88
CA GLY A 100 6.35 10.70 16.99
C GLY A 100 7.34 11.79 16.52
N ASN A 101 7.37 12.92 17.23
CA ASN A 101 8.32 13.99 16.96
C ASN A 101 9.75 13.51 17.25
N THR A 102 10.64 13.61 16.25
CA THR A 102 12.06 13.24 16.35
C THR A 102 12.97 14.45 16.62
N ALA A 103 12.41 15.65 16.73
CA ALA A 103 13.13 16.91 16.97
C ALA A 103 13.02 17.37 18.44
N VAL A 104 12.98 16.43 19.38
CA VAL A 104 12.89 16.68 20.82
C VAL A 104 14.05 15.98 21.53
N LYS A 105 14.48 16.50 22.69
CA LYS A 105 15.63 15.97 23.43
C LYS A 105 15.43 14.54 23.92
N GLU A 106 14.18 14.12 24.09
CA GLU A 106 13.78 12.82 24.58
C GLU A 106 13.85 11.74 23.48
N PHE A 107 13.89 12.12 22.20
CA PHE A 107 13.99 11.16 21.10
C PHE A 107 15.27 10.32 21.21
N ARG A 108 15.19 9.01 20.98
CA ARG A 108 16.34 8.10 21.07
C ARG A 108 16.66 7.43 19.73
N LYS A 109 15.65 6.83 19.09
CA LYS A 109 15.78 6.15 17.80
C LYS A 109 14.42 5.85 17.19
N MET A 110 14.43 5.47 15.91
CA MET A 110 13.29 4.77 15.32
C MET A 110 13.22 3.34 15.87
N GLU A 111 12.01 2.82 16.05
CA GLU A 111 11.77 1.55 16.74
C GLU A 111 12.25 0.35 15.91
N GLY A 112 12.05 0.40 14.60
CA GLY A 112 12.40 -0.66 13.67
C GLY A 112 13.20 -0.19 12.47
N PRO A 113 13.64 -1.14 11.61
CA PRO A 113 14.39 -0.85 10.41
C PRO A 113 13.51 -0.21 9.32
N GLU A 114 14.19 0.21 8.26
CA GLU A 114 13.61 0.72 7.02
C GLU A 114 14.07 -0.23 5.90
N ASP A 115 13.13 -0.79 5.14
CA ASP A 115 13.46 -1.59 3.95
C ASP A 115 13.49 -0.65 2.74
N GLU A 116 14.70 -0.35 2.29
CA GLU A 116 14.97 0.53 1.16
C GLU A 116 15.10 -0.23 -0.16
N SER A 117 14.88 -1.54 -0.17
CA SER A 117 14.99 -2.35 -1.38
C SER A 117 13.85 -2.05 -2.36
N ILE A 118 14.23 -2.01 -3.63
CA ILE A 118 13.32 -1.92 -4.78
C ILE A 118 13.53 -3.19 -5.59
N ASN A 119 12.69 -4.19 -5.33
CA ASN A 119 12.76 -5.47 -6.05
C ASN A 119 11.98 -5.35 -7.36
N THR A 120 12.59 -5.83 -8.45
CA THR A 120 12.09 -5.62 -9.80
C THR A 120 12.11 -6.91 -10.62
N LEU A 121 11.03 -7.16 -11.37
CA LEU A 121 11.03 -8.08 -12.51
C LEU A 121 10.83 -7.25 -13.79
N PHE A 122 11.56 -7.56 -14.85
CA PHE A 122 11.42 -6.94 -16.16
C PHE A 122 11.04 -7.98 -17.19
N PHE A 123 10.08 -7.65 -18.04
CA PHE A 123 9.59 -8.53 -19.10
C PHE A 123 9.87 -7.90 -20.46
N TRP A 124 10.42 -8.72 -21.35
CA TRP A 124 10.94 -8.28 -22.64
C TRP A 124 10.27 -9.05 -23.76
N ASN A 125 9.84 -8.35 -24.81
CA ASN A 125 9.27 -9.00 -25.99
C ASN A 125 10.35 -9.65 -26.88
N ALA A 126 9.92 -10.32 -27.95
CA ALA A 126 10.81 -10.96 -28.91
C ALA A 126 11.76 -9.99 -29.66
N LYS A 127 11.48 -8.68 -29.67
CA LYS A 127 12.36 -7.65 -30.22
C LYS A 127 13.41 -7.17 -29.22
N GLY A 128 13.39 -7.70 -27.99
CA GLY A 128 14.27 -7.28 -26.90
C GLY A 128 13.86 -5.95 -26.27
N GLU A 129 12.65 -5.46 -26.50
CA GLU A 129 12.11 -4.23 -25.92
C GLU A 129 11.44 -4.55 -24.58
N LEU A 130 11.61 -3.65 -23.60
CA LEU A 130 10.88 -3.73 -22.33
C LEU A 130 9.38 -3.51 -22.60
N ILE A 131 8.53 -4.41 -22.07
CA ILE A 131 7.07 -4.31 -22.19
C ILE A 131 6.38 -4.20 -20.83
N ALA A 132 6.97 -4.74 -19.77
CA ALA A 132 6.44 -4.59 -18.42
C ALA A 132 7.54 -4.60 -17.36
N ALA A 133 7.26 -3.92 -16.25
CA ALA A 133 8.05 -4.02 -15.03
C ALA A 133 7.12 -4.24 -13.82
N CYS A 134 7.47 -5.21 -13.01
CA CYS A 134 6.84 -5.48 -11.72
C CYS A 134 7.75 -4.93 -10.62
N ILE A 135 7.22 -4.09 -9.74
CA ILE A 135 8.03 -3.31 -8.79
C ILE A 135 7.44 -3.45 -7.40
N ASN A 136 8.24 -4.01 -6.50
CA ASN A 136 7.91 -4.12 -5.09
C ASN A 136 8.58 -3.02 -4.28
N ILE A 137 7.81 -2.37 -3.41
CA ILE A 137 8.29 -1.33 -2.50
C ILE A 137 7.73 -1.58 -1.11
N ALA A 138 8.57 -1.70 -0.10
CA ALA A 138 8.16 -1.86 1.30
C ALA A 138 7.69 -0.53 1.93
N CYS A 139 6.81 0.21 1.25
CA CYS A 139 6.28 1.48 1.74
C CYS A 139 4.87 1.73 1.19
N PRO A 140 3.92 2.22 2.01
CA PRO A 140 2.61 2.60 1.49
C PRO A 140 2.69 3.84 0.59
N SER A 141 1.77 3.91 -0.37
CA SER A 141 1.54 5.08 -1.24
C SER A 141 0.73 6.15 -0.52
N GLN A 142 1.31 6.71 0.54
CA GLN A 142 0.61 7.47 1.57
C GLN A 142 1.23 8.86 1.81
N ILE A 143 1.78 9.50 0.78
CA ILE A 143 2.30 10.86 0.89
C ILE A 143 1.14 11.85 1.06
N VAL A 144 0.05 11.65 0.31
CA VAL A 144 -1.09 12.58 0.25
C VAL A 144 -2.36 12.08 0.96
N GLU A 145 -2.23 11.18 1.94
CA GLU A 145 -3.32 10.56 2.72
C GLU A 145 -4.42 11.51 3.22
N SER A 146 -4.13 12.79 3.47
CA SER A 146 -5.12 13.74 3.98
C SER A 146 -5.87 14.50 2.87
N ARG A 147 -5.66 14.16 1.59
CA ARG A 147 -6.40 14.80 0.49
C ARG A 147 -7.81 14.23 0.40
N SER A 148 -8.75 15.10 0.01
CA SER A 148 -10.15 14.74 -0.27
C SER A 148 -10.41 14.34 -1.73
N THR A 149 -9.36 14.22 -2.55
CA THR A 149 -9.46 13.89 -3.98
C THR A 149 -8.76 12.58 -4.28
N VAL A 150 -9.28 11.81 -5.25
CA VAL A 150 -8.71 10.53 -5.67
C VAL A 150 -7.29 10.74 -6.21
N ASN A 151 -6.34 9.98 -5.68
CA ASN A 151 -4.94 10.05 -6.08
C ASN A 151 -4.25 8.69 -5.89
N ALA A 152 -3.42 8.30 -6.85
CA ALA A 152 -2.62 7.07 -6.79
C ALA A 152 -1.19 7.32 -6.24
N ASP A 153 -1.00 8.45 -5.57
CA ASP A 153 0.24 8.92 -4.95
C ASP A 153 1.38 9.04 -5.98
N TYR A 154 2.59 8.56 -5.69
CA TYR A 154 3.74 8.66 -6.60
C TYR A 154 3.66 7.77 -7.86
N TRP A 155 2.75 6.78 -7.91
CA TRP A 155 2.71 5.80 -9.01
C TRP A 155 2.46 6.36 -10.42
N PRO A 156 1.56 7.34 -10.64
CA PRO A 156 1.36 7.93 -11.96
C PRO A 156 2.64 8.59 -12.50
N PHE A 157 3.37 9.33 -11.67
CA PHE A 157 4.64 9.95 -12.07
C PHE A 157 5.70 8.89 -12.41
N HIS A 158 5.80 7.86 -11.58
CA HIS A 158 6.74 6.76 -11.82
C HIS A 158 6.43 6.02 -13.14
N ARG A 159 5.15 5.72 -13.41
CA ARG A 159 4.67 5.15 -14.69
C ARG A 159 5.04 6.02 -15.87
N GLN A 160 4.81 7.34 -15.77
CA GLN A 160 5.16 8.28 -16.82
C GLN A 160 6.67 8.33 -17.07
N ASN A 161 7.48 8.29 -16.02
CA ASN A 161 8.94 8.26 -16.12
C ASN A 161 9.43 6.99 -16.83
N MET A 162 8.90 5.82 -16.45
CA MET A 162 9.20 4.55 -17.12
C MET A 162 8.83 4.59 -18.60
N GLN A 163 7.65 5.11 -18.94
CA GLN A 163 7.21 5.26 -20.33
C GLN A 163 8.06 6.25 -21.13
N LYS A 164 8.51 7.36 -20.51
CA LYS A 164 9.42 8.31 -21.16
C LYS A 164 10.77 7.66 -21.47
N ARG A 165 11.25 6.77 -20.60
CA ARG A 165 12.57 6.13 -20.72
C ARG A 165 12.58 4.95 -21.68
N PHE A 166 11.56 4.11 -21.62
CA PHE A 166 11.54 2.80 -22.29
C PHE A 166 10.45 2.66 -23.37
N GLY A 167 9.59 3.67 -23.51
CA GLY A 167 8.52 3.73 -24.51
C GLY A 167 7.12 3.58 -23.91
N LYS A 168 6.11 4.06 -24.66
CA LYS A 168 4.71 4.13 -24.23
C LYS A 168 4.06 2.76 -23.99
N GLN A 169 4.65 1.69 -24.54
CA GLN A 169 4.20 0.32 -24.38
C GLN A 169 4.45 -0.25 -22.97
N VAL A 170 5.35 0.37 -22.18
CA VAL A 170 5.71 -0.18 -20.87
C VAL A 170 4.57 -0.04 -19.87
N VAL A 171 4.18 -1.19 -19.31
CA VAL A 171 3.24 -1.30 -18.19
C VAL A 171 4.00 -1.48 -16.89
N VAL A 172 3.63 -0.73 -15.85
CA VAL A 172 4.20 -0.89 -14.50
C VAL A 172 3.15 -1.46 -13.56
N LEU A 173 3.42 -2.65 -13.03
CA LEU A 173 2.67 -3.25 -11.93
C LEU A 173 3.42 -2.99 -10.62
N GLY A 174 2.84 -2.15 -9.78
CA GLY A 174 3.37 -1.83 -8.46
C GLY A 174 2.67 -2.62 -7.36
N TRP A 175 3.41 -3.15 -6.39
CA TRP A 175 2.83 -3.71 -5.18
C TRP A 175 3.64 -3.39 -3.93
N ILE A 176 2.95 -3.40 -2.79
CA ILE A 176 3.54 -3.08 -1.49
C ILE A 176 4.20 -4.32 -0.87
N GLY A 177 5.36 -4.12 -0.24
CA GLY A 177 6.04 -5.12 0.60
C GLY A 177 5.55 -5.09 2.05
N ALA A 178 6.39 -5.58 2.98
CA ALA A 178 6.12 -5.55 4.41
C ALA A 178 6.27 -4.12 4.96
N ALA A 179 5.19 -3.32 4.90
CA ALA A 179 5.25 -1.87 5.09
C ALA A 179 4.41 -1.35 6.28
N GLY A 180 4.04 -2.22 7.22
CA GLY A 180 3.09 -1.90 8.29
C GLY A 180 3.55 -0.81 9.25
N ASP A 181 4.85 -0.61 9.38
CA ASP A 181 5.47 0.44 10.20
C ASP A 181 6.25 1.45 9.33
N GLN A 182 6.01 1.48 8.03
CA GLN A 182 6.71 2.35 7.09
C GLN A 182 5.83 3.55 6.69
N ASN A 183 6.47 4.66 6.34
CA ASN A 183 5.85 5.91 5.94
C ASN A 183 6.69 6.56 4.83
N PRO A 184 6.08 7.03 3.73
CA PRO A 184 6.82 7.60 2.60
C PRO A 184 7.29 9.04 2.87
N ARG A 185 6.88 9.65 3.98
CA ARG A 185 7.29 11.00 4.37
C ARG A 185 8.46 10.96 5.35
N PRO A 186 9.39 11.92 5.31
CA PRO A 186 10.55 11.92 6.20
C PRO A 186 10.13 12.03 7.67
N MET A 187 10.67 11.14 8.50
CA MET A 187 10.54 11.23 9.96
C MET A 187 11.61 12.12 10.58
N TYR A 188 12.81 12.10 10.00
CA TYR A 188 13.98 12.90 10.37
C TYR A 188 14.55 13.61 9.14
N ASN A 189 15.55 14.49 9.31
CA ASN A 189 16.17 15.28 8.23
C ASN A 189 15.19 16.11 7.38
N LYS A 190 14.01 16.44 7.91
CA LYS A 190 12.91 17.11 7.19
C LYS A 190 13.34 18.39 6.46
N VAL A 191 14.13 19.24 7.11
CA VAL A 191 14.63 20.49 6.51
C VAL A 191 15.54 20.22 5.32
N ALA A 192 16.49 19.29 5.47
CA ALA A 192 17.43 18.94 4.41
C ALA A 192 16.71 18.27 3.22
N GLU A 193 15.79 17.35 3.49
CA GLU A 193 14.98 16.72 2.46
C GLU A 193 14.15 17.77 1.71
N PHE A 194 13.41 18.61 2.42
CA PHE A 194 12.56 19.63 1.81
C PHE A 194 13.39 20.57 0.92
N ARG A 195 14.54 21.05 1.42
CA ARG A 195 15.48 21.86 0.64
C ARG A 195 15.89 21.19 -0.66
N MET A 196 16.30 19.93 -0.59
CA MET A 196 16.82 19.21 -1.74
C MET A 196 15.73 18.87 -2.75
N THR A 197 14.53 18.53 -2.29
CA THR A 197 13.35 18.39 -3.15
C THR A 197 13.08 19.68 -3.92
N GLN A 198 13.03 20.85 -3.25
CA GLN A 198 12.79 22.13 -3.92
C GLN A 198 13.87 22.44 -4.99
N LEU A 199 15.15 22.29 -4.63
CA LEU A 199 16.26 22.54 -5.53
C LEU A 199 16.23 21.63 -6.77
N ARG A 200 15.92 20.34 -6.61
CA ARG A 200 15.77 19.40 -7.73
C ARG A 200 14.58 19.74 -8.63
N SER A 201 13.55 20.40 -8.09
CA SER A 201 12.42 20.93 -8.85
C SER A 201 12.68 22.32 -9.45
N GLY A 202 13.90 22.86 -9.32
CA GLY A 202 14.25 24.19 -9.85
C GLY A 202 13.70 25.36 -9.02
N ILE A 203 13.26 25.10 -7.78
CA ILE A 203 12.71 26.12 -6.88
C ILE A 203 13.78 26.49 -5.85
N ALA A 204 14.18 27.76 -5.84
CA ALA A 204 15.04 28.28 -4.79
C ALA A 204 14.28 28.32 -3.45
N PRO A 205 14.75 27.63 -2.39
CA PRO A 205 14.07 27.61 -1.11
C PRO A 205 14.19 28.99 -0.44
N LYS A 206 13.05 29.60 -0.10
CA LYS A 206 12.98 30.95 0.47
C LYS A 206 13.30 30.99 1.97
N ASP A 207 12.92 29.95 2.72
CA ASP A 207 13.17 29.79 4.16
C ASP A 207 13.38 28.31 4.51
N LEU A 208 14.34 28.00 5.39
CA LEU A 208 14.69 26.63 5.82
C LEU A 208 14.28 26.33 7.28
N LYS A 209 13.25 27.01 7.78
CA LYS A 209 12.70 26.73 9.10
C LYS A 209 11.83 25.48 9.07
N THR A 210 11.66 24.83 10.21
CA THR A 210 10.76 23.67 10.35
C THR A 210 9.29 24.04 10.17
N GLU A 211 8.93 25.29 10.45
CA GLU A 211 7.58 25.83 10.25
C GLU A 211 7.25 25.91 8.76
N GLY A 212 6.09 25.35 8.37
CA GLY A 212 5.61 25.38 6.98
C GLY A 212 6.14 24.28 6.06
N ILE A 213 6.99 23.36 6.53
CA ILE A 213 7.41 22.19 5.75
C ILE A 213 6.19 21.28 5.48
N ASN A 214 5.85 21.11 4.21
CA ASN A 214 4.78 20.24 3.76
C ASN A 214 5.25 19.30 2.65
N PHE A 215 5.23 18.00 2.92
CA PHE A 215 5.56 16.95 1.96
C PHE A 215 4.35 16.45 1.15
N GLN A 216 3.12 16.87 1.46
CA GLN A 216 1.91 16.44 0.76
C GLN A 216 1.68 17.19 -0.56
N THR A 217 2.73 17.34 -1.37
CA THR A 217 2.77 18.15 -2.59
C THR A 217 3.05 17.28 -3.81
N GLU A 218 2.62 17.72 -4.99
CA GLU A 218 2.97 17.01 -6.23
C GLU A 218 4.48 16.98 -6.49
N ILE A 219 5.19 18.02 -6.07
CA ILE A 219 6.65 18.10 -6.12
C ILE A 219 7.28 16.92 -5.35
N TYR A 220 6.79 16.61 -4.15
CA TYR A 220 7.32 15.48 -3.39
C TYR A 220 6.86 14.12 -3.94
N LEU A 221 5.64 14.02 -4.49
CA LEU A 221 5.21 12.82 -5.24
C LEU A 221 6.16 12.52 -6.42
N GLN A 222 6.56 13.54 -7.17
CA GLN A 222 7.52 13.44 -8.27
C GLN A 222 8.92 13.08 -7.77
N GLU A 223 9.37 13.68 -6.67
CA GLU A 223 10.66 13.35 -6.05
C GLU A 223 10.75 11.86 -5.69
N ILE A 224 9.75 11.31 -5.01
CA ILE A 224 9.72 9.88 -4.66
C ILE A 224 9.62 9.01 -5.92
N ALA A 225 8.79 9.40 -6.89
CA ALA A 225 8.70 8.69 -8.17
C ALA A 225 10.04 8.65 -8.94
N ASN A 226 10.79 9.75 -8.93
CA ASN A 226 12.11 9.85 -9.56
C ASN A 226 13.11 8.91 -8.87
N ARG A 227 13.17 8.89 -7.53
CA ARG A 227 14.04 7.96 -6.78
C ARG A 227 13.76 6.50 -7.12
N ILE A 228 12.49 6.13 -7.18
CA ILE A 228 12.07 4.78 -7.56
C ILE A 228 12.50 4.50 -9.00
N THR A 229 12.22 5.42 -9.95
CA THR A 229 12.65 5.27 -11.34
C THR A 229 14.16 5.09 -11.45
N ASP A 230 14.97 5.89 -10.74
CA ASP A 230 16.42 5.81 -10.82
C ASP A 230 16.94 4.45 -10.34
N ALA A 231 16.40 3.93 -9.23
CA ALA A 231 16.74 2.60 -8.73
C ALA A 231 16.32 1.49 -9.71
N VAL A 232 15.11 1.59 -10.28
CA VAL A 232 14.62 0.64 -11.29
C VAL A 232 15.48 0.68 -12.55
N VAL A 233 15.89 1.87 -13.00
CA VAL A 233 16.76 2.02 -14.19
C VAL A 233 18.14 1.45 -13.92
N ARG A 234 18.75 1.67 -12.75
CA ARG A 234 20.05 1.06 -12.41
C ARG A 234 19.97 -0.47 -12.39
N SER A 235 18.92 -1.02 -11.76
CA SER A 235 18.63 -2.46 -11.79
C SER A 235 18.49 -2.96 -13.24
N TYR A 236 17.66 -2.30 -14.04
CA TYR A 236 17.48 -2.59 -15.47
C TYR A 236 18.80 -2.62 -16.24
N GLU A 237 19.65 -1.61 -16.09
CA GLU A 237 20.92 -1.51 -16.81
C GLU A 237 21.87 -2.65 -16.47
N ALA A 238 21.84 -3.14 -15.23
CA ALA A 238 22.62 -4.29 -14.79
C ALA A 238 22.08 -5.61 -15.37
N VAL A 239 20.76 -5.80 -15.37
CA VAL A 239 20.14 -7.12 -15.65
C VAL A 239 19.71 -7.30 -17.10
N LYS A 240 19.71 -6.25 -17.94
CA LYS A 240 19.23 -6.30 -19.34
C LYS A 240 19.95 -7.32 -20.24
N VAL A 241 21.12 -7.80 -19.82
CA VAL A 241 21.93 -8.80 -20.53
C VAL A 241 21.67 -10.24 -20.06
N ASP A 242 20.98 -10.43 -18.94
CA ASP A 242 20.73 -11.74 -18.30
C ASP A 242 19.28 -12.19 -18.52
N LYS A 243 18.88 -12.38 -19.79
CA LYS A 243 17.50 -12.71 -20.19
C LYS A 243 17.22 -14.20 -20.13
N HIS A 244 16.18 -14.57 -19.39
CA HIS A 244 15.74 -15.97 -19.23
C HIS A 244 14.41 -16.21 -19.93
N ALA A 245 14.34 -17.24 -20.78
CA ALA A 245 13.13 -17.61 -21.53
C ALA A 245 12.32 -18.75 -20.85
N ASP A 246 13.00 -19.66 -20.17
CA ASP A 246 12.43 -20.91 -19.64
C ASP A 246 12.48 -20.95 -18.10
N VAL A 247 11.92 -19.91 -17.46
CA VAL A 247 11.85 -19.83 -15.99
C VAL A 247 10.76 -20.75 -15.42
N VAL A 248 10.97 -21.22 -14.18
CA VAL A 248 10.01 -22.11 -13.52
C VAL A 248 8.90 -21.27 -12.90
N VAL A 249 7.75 -21.21 -13.55
CA VAL A 249 6.55 -20.59 -12.97
C VAL A 249 5.70 -21.68 -12.30
N LYS A 250 5.69 -21.69 -10.97
CA LYS A 250 4.84 -22.61 -10.17
C LYS A 250 4.01 -21.84 -9.17
N HIS A 251 2.68 -21.92 -9.30
CA HIS A 251 1.73 -21.29 -8.37
C HIS A 251 0.95 -22.33 -7.58
N THR A 252 1.20 -22.37 -6.27
CA THR A 252 0.45 -23.20 -5.31
C THR A 252 -0.47 -22.31 -4.50
N VAL A 253 -1.68 -22.81 -4.23
CA VAL A 253 -2.70 -22.14 -3.42
C VAL A 253 -3.09 -23.13 -2.35
N GLU A 254 -2.93 -22.72 -1.10
CA GLU A 254 -3.25 -23.55 0.06
C GLU A 254 -4.21 -22.79 0.98
N LYS A 255 -5.12 -23.52 1.62
CA LYS A 255 -5.94 -22.98 2.70
C LYS A 255 -5.34 -23.41 4.02
N LEU A 256 -4.86 -22.44 4.80
CA LEU A 256 -4.31 -22.67 6.12
C LEU A 256 -5.33 -22.26 7.18
N ALA A 257 -5.66 -23.16 8.09
CA ALA A 257 -6.41 -22.82 9.29
C ALA A 257 -5.43 -22.28 10.34
N LEU A 258 -5.50 -20.99 10.64
CA LEU A 258 -4.65 -20.35 11.66
C LEU A 258 -5.41 -20.20 12.98
N PRO A 259 -4.78 -20.44 14.15
CA PRO A 259 -5.44 -20.23 15.42
C PRO A 259 -5.76 -18.75 15.62
N MET A 260 -7.01 -18.44 16.02
CA MET A 260 -7.37 -17.06 16.35
C MET A 260 -6.73 -16.63 17.67
N ARG A 261 -6.37 -15.35 17.77
CA ARG A 261 -6.02 -14.76 19.07
C ARG A 261 -7.24 -14.80 19.98
N ILE A 262 -7.10 -15.51 21.10
CA ILE A 262 -8.10 -15.58 22.16
C ILE A 262 -8.09 -14.28 22.96
N ILE A 263 -9.28 -13.74 23.22
CA ILE A 263 -9.49 -12.60 24.11
C ILE A 263 -9.83 -13.15 25.49
N THR A 264 -9.10 -12.74 26.52
CA THR A 264 -9.36 -13.15 27.90
C THR A 264 -10.56 -12.38 28.48
N ALA A 265 -11.20 -12.93 29.52
CA ALA A 265 -12.28 -12.23 30.22
C ALA A 265 -11.83 -10.88 30.80
N LYS A 266 -10.57 -10.79 31.24
CA LYS A 266 -9.97 -9.53 31.71
C LYS A 266 -9.88 -8.50 30.59
N GLU A 267 -9.27 -8.87 29.46
CA GLU A 267 -9.18 -7.98 28.28
C GLU A 267 -10.57 -7.55 27.81
N TYR A 268 -11.56 -8.45 27.81
CA TYR A 268 -12.94 -8.12 27.46
C TYR A 268 -13.48 -6.98 28.31
N TRP A 269 -13.36 -7.06 29.64
CA TRP A 269 -13.87 -6.03 30.54
C TRP A 269 -13.11 -4.70 30.42
N GLU A 270 -11.79 -4.75 30.22
CA GLU A 270 -10.96 -3.56 29.97
C GLU A 270 -11.35 -2.84 28.67
N ILE A 271 -11.53 -3.61 27.59
CA ILE A 271 -11.97 -3.12 26.28
C ILE A 271 -13.38 -2.57 26.39
N LYS A 272 -14.29 -3.29 27.06
CA LYS A 272 -15.68 -2.85 27.25
C LYS A 272 -15.74 -1.53 28.01
N HIS A 273 -15.03 -1.42 29.12
CA HIS A 273 -14.94 -0.17 29.87
C HIS A 273 -14.38 0.98 29.02
N THR A 274 -13.41 0.70 28.16
CA THR A 274 -12.85 1.69 27.23
C THR A 274 -13.90 2.16 26.20
N VAL A 275 -14.63 1.22 25.57
CA VAL A 275 -15.70 1.54 24.62
C VAL A 275 -16.83 2.33 25.29
N ASP A 276 -17.27 1.90 26.47
CA ASP A 276 -18.33 2.57 27.24
C ASP A 276 -17.91 4.02 27.58
N ASN A 277 -16.62 4.24 27.88
CA ASN A 277 -16.09 5.59 28.11
C ASN A 277 -16.05 6.46 26.86
N TYR A 278 -15.74 5.87 25.69
CA TYR A 278 -15.76 6.58 24.41
C TYR A 278 -17.17 6.82 23.85
N SER A 279 -18.19 6.19 24.44
CA SER A 279 -19.55 6.15 23.88
C SER A 279 -20.62 6.76 24.79
N LYS A 280 -20.22 7.58 25.78
CA LYS A 280 -21.13 8.18 26.77
C LYS A 280 -22.20 9.07 26.15
N THR A 281 -21.86 9.77 25.06
CA THR A 281 -22.78 10.63 24.30
C THR A 281 -22.67 10.35 22.80
N GLU A 282 -23.66 10.81 22.03
CA GLU A 282 -23.60 10.74 20.56
C GLU A 282 -22.45 11.57 19.97
N GLU A 283 -22.04 12.65 20.65
CA GLU A 283 -20.88 13.45 20.27
C GLU A 283 -19.56 12.70 20.53
N ASP A 284 -19.45 12.02 21.68
CA ASP A 284 -18.28 11.19 21.99
C ASP A 284 -18.13 10.06 21.00
N LYS A 285 -19.23 9.40 20.61
CA LYS A 285 -19.21 8.36 19.57
C LYS A 285 -18.64 8.91 18.26
N LYS A 286 -19.13 10.06 17.79
CA LYS A 286 -18.64 10.72 16.58
C LYS A 286 -17.16 11.05 16.65
N LYS A 287 -16.70 11.56 17.80
CA LYS A 287 -15.30 11.91 18.02
C LYS A 287 -14.38 10.68 18.09
N ASN A 288 -14.87 9.58 18.66
CA ASN A 288 -14.08 8.38 18.96
C ASN A 288 -14.44 7.18 18.07
N TYR A 289 -15.02 7.42 16.89
CA TYR A 289 -15.53 6.36 16.01
C TYR A 289 -14.49 5.28 15.68
N GLY A 290 -13.23 5.69 15.44
CA GLY A 290 -12.13 4.78 15.12
C GLY A 290 -11.76 3.86 16.29
N PRO A 291 -11.39 4.41 17.46
CA PRO A 291 -11.16 3.63 18.67
C PRO A 291 -12.33 2.72 19.05
N ILE A 292 -13.58 3.19 18.92
CA ILE A 292 -14.77 2.36 19.18
C ILE A 292 -14.80 1.18 18.20
N GLY A 293 -14.68 1.42 16.89
CA GLY A 293 -14.71 0.37 15.87
C GLY A 293 -13.65 -0.70 16.09
N TRP A 294 -12.40 -0.32 16.37
CA TRP A 294 -11.32 -1.27 16.65
C TRP A 294 -11.59 -2.14 17.88
N ASN A 295 -12.08 -1.54 18.96
CA ASN A 295 -12.37 -2.27 20.20
C ASN A 295 -13.62 -3.16 20.08
N SER A 296 -14.65 -2.71 19.37
CA SER A 296 -15.87 -3.49 19.13
C SER A 296 -15.58 -4.83 18.45
N GLY A 297 -14.64 -4.88 17.50
CA GLY A 297 -14.24 -6.15 16.87
C GLY A 297 -13.62 -7.15 17.86
N ALA A 298 -12.93 -6.69 18.90
CA ALA A 298 -12.41 -7.56 19.95
C ALA A 298 -13.52 -8.07 20.89
N LEU A 299 -14.53 -7.23 21.19
CA LEU A 299 -15.71 -7.64 21.96
C LEU A 299 -16.53 -8.70 21.20
N GLU A 300 -16.74 -8.51 19.91
CA GLU A 300 -17.41 -9.49 19.04
C GLU A 300 -16.64 -10.81 18.98
N ARG A 301 -15.30 -10.75 18.83
CA ARG A 301 -14.45 -11.93 18.87
C ARG A 301 -14.58 -12.69 20.19
N TYR A 302 -14.62 -11.99 21.32
CA TYR A 302 -14.83 -12.61 22.63
C TYR A 302 -16.18 -13.32 22.72
N ALA A 303 -17.25 -12.76 22.16
CA ALA A 303 -18.55 -13.43 22.13
C ALA A 303 -18.57 -14.66 21.21
N ASN A 304 -17.90 -14.58 20.05
CA ASN A 304 -17.86 -15.65 19.07
C ASN A 304 -16.96 -16.82 19.52
N GLN A 305 -15.83 -16.57 20.18
CA GLN A 305 -14.95 -17.64 20.68
C GLN A 305 -15.61 -18.53 21.75
N GLN A 306 -16.69 -18.08 22.41
CA GLN A 306 -17.42 -18.93 23.37
C GLN A 306 -18.28 -19.99 22.68
N LYS A 307 -18.57 -19.82 21.39
CA LYS A 307 -19.44 -20.71 20.61
C LYS A 307 -18.66 -21.82 19.91
N ILE A 308 -17.34 -21.69 19.81
CA ILE A 308 -16.46 -22.56 19.02
C ILE A 308 -15.25 -22.92 19.89
N GLU A 309 -15.12 -24.20 20.19
CA GLU A 309 -13.91 -24.73 20.85
C GLU A 309 -12.72 -24.59 19.90
N HIS A 310 -11.64 -23.93 20.35
CA HIS A 310 -10.44 -23.62 19.54
C HIS A 310 -10.74 -22.91 18.20
N PRO A 311 -11.19 -21.64 18.22
CA PRO A 311 -11.57 -20.95 17.00
C PRO A 311 -10.37 -20.76 16.06
N MET A 312 -10.56 -21.18 14.80
CA MET A 312 -9.59 -21.06 13.71
C MET A 312 -10.07 -20.04 12.68
N TYR A 313 -9.12 -19.45 11.95
CA TYR A 313 -9.36 -18.53 10.85
C TYR A 313 -8.71 -19.06 9.58
N ASP A 314 -9.52 -19.38 8.58
CA ASP A 314 -9.04 -19.87 7.29
C ASP A 314 -8.41 -18.73 6.49
N VAL A 315 -7.17 -18.93 6.07
CA VAL A 315 -6.41 -18.01 5.23
C VAL A 315 -6.03 -18.72 3.94
N GLU A 316 -6.40 -18.12 2.82
CA GLU A 316 -5.88 -18.53 1.51
C GLU A 316 -4.47 -17.95 1.32
N VAL A 317 -3.51 -18.84 1.06
CA VAL A 317 -2.10 -18.49 0.86
C VAL A 317 -1.69 -18.85 -0.55
N HIS A 318 -1.21 -17.85 -1.28
CA HIS A 318 -0.65 -18.02 -2.62
C HIS A 318 0.88 -18.01 -2.53
N VAL A 319 1.52 -19.06 -3.08
CA VAL A 319 2.98 -19.13 -3.23
C VAL A 319 3.31 -19.24 -4.71
N LEU A 320 3.98 -18.21 -5.22
CA LEU A 320 4.48 -18.17 -6.59
C LEU A 320 6.01 -18.31 -6.59
N ARG A 321 6.50 -19.37 -7.23
CA ARG A 321 7.91 -19.50 -7.61
C ARG A 321 8.05 -19.05 -9.06
N ILE A 322 9.07 -18.24 -9.33
CA ILE A 322 9.53 -17.79 -10.64
C ILE A 322 11.02 -18.13 -10.73
#